data_AF-A0A4R6DQ06-F1
#
_entry.id   AF-A0A4R6DQ06-F1
#
_cell.length_a   1.000
_cell.length_b   1.000
_cell.length_c   1.000
_cell.angle_alpha   90.00
_cell.angle_beta   90.00
_cell.angle_gamma   90.00
#
_symmetry.space_group_name_H-M   'P 1'
#
loop_
_entity.id
_entity.type
_entity.pdbx_description
1 polymer ?
#
loop_
_entity_poly.entity_id
_entity_poly.type
_entity_poly.pdbx_seq_one_letter_code
_entity_poly.pdbx_strand_id
1 'polypeptide(L)' 'METLTLVREFARDRLGIEPERVTPETDFRGLGIDSFMLLELLFDFEDKTGTPLPRDLPTPRTVGELNAILTRLRG' A
#
# COMPACT_ATOMS: atom_id res chain seq x y z
N MET A 1 6.65 -9.00 -7.25
CA MET A 1 5.49 -8.95 -6.33
C MET A 1 4.57 -7.83 -6.77
N GLU A 2 3.27 -8.12 -6.90
CA GLU A 2 2.26 -7.10 -7.20
C GLU A 2 1.96 -6.29 -5.94
N THR A 3 1.88 -4.95 -6.07
CA THR A 3 1.53 -4.03 -4.96
C THR A 3 0.30 -4.49 -4.19
N LEU A 4 -0.72 -5.00 -4.90
CA LEU A 4 -1.95 -5.53 -4.31
C LEU A 4 -1.69 -6.66 -3.30
N THR A 5 -0.72 -7.54 -3.57
CA THR A 5 -0.36 -8.64 -2.66
C THR A 5 0.25 -8.09 -1.36
N LEU A 6 1.13 -7.09 -1.47
CA LEU A 6 1.77 -6.48 -0.29
C LEU A 6 0.75 -5.74 0.58
N VAL A 7 -0.18 -5.00 -0.03
CA VAL A 7 -1.26 -4.33 0.72
C VAL A 7 -2.18 -5.35 1.38
N ARG A 8 -2.48 -6.46 0.71
CA ARG A 8 -3.28 -7.56 1.29
C ARG A 8 -2.62 -8.19 2.50
N GLU A 9 -1.34 -8.50 2.41
CA GLU A 9 -0.58 -9.04 3.53
C GLU A 9 -0.53 -8.04 4.69
N PHE A 10 -0.22 -6.78 4.41
CA PHE A 10 -0.19 -5.73 5.43
C PHE A 10 -1.54 -5.56 6.13
N ALA A 11 -2.64 -5.49 5.36
CA ALA A 11 -3.99 -5.34 5.89
C ALA A 11 -4.42 -6.55 6.73
N ARG A 12 -4.06 -7.76 6.32
CA ARG A 12 -4.29 -8.97 7.12
C ARG A 12 -3.48 -8.96 8.42
N ASP A 13 -2.18 -8.70 8.31
CA ASP A 13 -1.26 -8.89 9.43
C ASP A 13 -1.36 -7.76 10.47
N ARG A 14 -1.68 -6.53 10.05
CA ARG A 14 -1.79 -5.36 10.94
C ARG A 14 -3.22 -5.03 11.37
N LEU A 15 -4.20 -5.26 10.50
CA LEU A 15 -5.59 -4.84 10.71
C LEU A 15 -6.57 -6.01 10.83
N GLY A 16 -6.12 -7.25 10.60
CA GLY A 16 -7.00 -8.42 10.61
C GLY A 16 -8.02 -8.42 9.47
N ILE A 17 -7.70 -7.76 8.35
CA ILE A 17 -8.60 -7.66 7.20
C ILE A 17 -8.32 -8.80 6.22
N GLU A 18 -9.36 -9.55 5.88
CA GLU A 18 -9.28 -10.61 4.87
C GLU A 18 -8.78 -10.05 3.52
N PRO A 19 -7.76 -10.67 2.89
CA PRO A 19 -7.17 -10.22 1.62
C PRO A 19 -8.18 -9.99 0.49
N GLU A 20 -9.26 -10.76 0.47
CA GLU A 20 -10.33 -10.70 -0.53
C GLU A 20 -11.10 -9.38 -0.48
N ARG A 21 -11.09 -8.69 0.67
CA ARG A 21 -11.71 -7.37 0.84
C ARG A 21 -10.87 -6.23 0.28
N VAL A 22 -9.60 -6.50 -0.05
CA VAL A 22 -8.69 -5.52 -0.61
C VAL A 22 -8.68 -5.66 -2.13
N THR A 23 -9.30 -4.70 -2.80
CA THR A 23 -9.32 -4.56 -4.26
C THR A 23 -8.58 -3.29 -4.69
N PRO A 24 -8.17 -3.15 -5.97
CA PRO A 24 -7.56 -1.92 -6.49
C PRO A 24 -8.42 -0.67 -6.26
N GLU A 25 -9.74 -0.80 -6.28
CA GLU A 25 -10.70 0.30 -6.12
C GLU A 25 -10.97 0.64 -4.65
N THR A 26 -10.47 -0.17 -3.72
CA THR A 26 -10.74 -0.01 -2.29
C THR A 26 -10.01 1.22 -1.74
N ASP A 27 -10.74 2.08 -1.00
CA ASP A 27 -10.18 3.24 -0.31
C ASP A 27 -9.46 2.82 0.98
N PHE A 28 -8.27 3.37 1.20
CA PHE A 28 -7.43 3.07 2.37
C PHE A 28 -8.12 3.44 3.69
N ARG A 29 -8.83 4.58 3.76
CA ARG A 29 -9.55 4.98 4.98
C ARG A 29 -10.73 4.06 5.24
N GLY A 30 -11.36 3.53 4.18
CA GLY A 30 -12.40 2.50 4.29
C GLY A 30 -11.88 1.18 4.87
N LEU A 31 -10.59 0.90 4.72
CA LEU A 31 -9.89 -0.23 5.35
C LEU A 31 -9.33 0.10 6.74
N GLY A 32 -9.50 1.32 7.25
CA GLY A 32 -8.87 1.74 8.50
C GLY A 32 -7.36 2.03 8.37
N ILE A 33 -6.84 2.15 7.14
CA ILE A 33 -5.48 2.62 6.86
C ILE A 33 -5.54 4.15 6.86
N ASP A 34 -5.12 4.74 7.98
CA ASP A 34 -4.94 6.18 8.12
C ASP A 34 -3.57 6.65 7.60
N SER A 35 -3.26 7.94 7.78
CA SER A 35 -1.99 8.51 7.31
C SER A 35 -0.76 7.90 7.97
N PHE A 36 -0.85 7.41 9.22
CA PHE A 36 0.28 6.78 9.90
C PHE A 36 0.46 5.34 9.43
N MET A 37 -0.63 4.57 9.35
CA MET A 37 -0.63 3.22 8.79
C MET A 37 -0.15 3.21 7.33
N LEU A 38 -0.48 4.23 6.56
CA LEU A 38 0.02 4.39 5.19
C LEU A 38 1.54 4.56 5.17
N LEU A 39 2.12 5.33 6.08
CA LEU A 39 3.59 5.44 6.19
C LEU A 39 4.22 4.09 6.56
N GLU A 40 3.63 3.35 7.49
CA GLU A 40 4.10 2.00 7.85
C GLU A 40 4.03 1.04 6.65
N LEU A 41 2.96 1.09 5.87
CA LEU A 41 2.81 0.30 4.64
C LEU A 41 3.91 0.62 3.62
N LEU A 42 4.25 1.90 3.45
CA LEU A 42 5.33 2.32 2.55
C LEU A 42 6.70 1.83 3.06
N PHE A 43 6.95 1.88 4.36
CA PHE A 43 8.19 1.33 4.95
C PHE A 43 8.28 -0.20 4.81
N ASP A 44 7.18 -0.93 5.04
CA ASP A 44 7.12 -2.38 4.83
C ASP A 44 7.36 -2.72 3.35
N PHE A 45 6.86 -1.89 2.44
CA PHE A 45 7.14 -2.02 1.02
C PHE A 45 8.63 -1.81 0.69
N GLU A 46 9.26 -0.76 1.24
CA GLU A 46 10.70 -0.51 1.06
C GLU A 46 11.53 -1.69 1.56
N ASP A 47 11.22 -2.23 2.75
CA ASP A 47 11.92 -3.35 3.37
C ASP A 47 11.76 -4.64 2.53
N LYS A 48 10.53 -4.99 2.15
CA LYS A 48 10.23 -6.20 1.36
C LYS A 48 10.75 -6.15 -0.07
N THR A 49 10.82 -4.96 -0.68
CA THR A 49 11.25 -4.81 -2.08
C THR A 49 12.69 -4.34 -2.22
N GLY A 50 13.34 -3.95 -1.13
CA GLY A 50 14.67 -3.36 -1.12
C GLY A 50 14.77 -2.05 -1.90
N THR A 51 13.65 -1.43 -2.25
CA THR A 51 13.58 -0.23 -3.10
C THR A 51 13.17 0.96 -2.26
N PRO A 52 14.04 1.96 -2.04
CA PRO A 52 13.67 3.16 -1.32
C PRO A 52 12.65 3.98 -2.12
N LEU A 53 11.66 4.51 -1.43
CA LEU A 53 10.59 5.34 -1.95
C LEU A 53 10.92 6.82 -1.69
N PRO A 54 10.59 7.72 -2.64
CA PRO A 54 10.70 9.16 -2.42
C PRO A 54 9.88 9.61 -1.20
N ARG A 55 10.36 10.63 -0.48
CA ARG A 55 9.64 11.17 0.70
C ARG A 55 8.48 12.09 0.34
N ASP A 56 8.46 12.58 -0.89
CA ASP A 56 7.47 13.51 -1.45
C ASP A 56 6.40 12.79 -2.28
N LEU A 57 6.20 11.48 -2.05
CA LEU A 57 5.18 10.73 -2.77
C LEU A 57 3.78 11.31 -2.54
N PRO A 58 2.98 11.44 -3.61
CA PRO A 58 1.59 11.83 -3.47
C PRO A 58 0.87 10.78 -2.61
N THR A 59 0.00 11.24 -1.70
CA THR A 59 -0.78 10.36 -0.84
C THR A 59 -1.88 9.65 -1.65
N PRO A 60 -1.80 8.33 -1.87
CA PRO A 60 -2.86 7.60 -2.56
C PRO A 60 -4.11 7.48 -1.69
N ARG A 61 -5.27 7.49 -2.34
CA ARG A 61 -6.56 7.21 -1.70
C ARG A 61 -6.93 5.73 -1.80
N THR A 62 -6.52 5.07 -2.87
CA THR A 62 -6.86 3.66 -3.15
C THR A 62 -5.62 2.81 -3.40
N VAL A 63 -5.80 1.49 -3.31
CA VAL A 63 -4.73 0.52 -3.61
C VAL A 63 -4.25 0.63 -5.06
N GLY A 64 -5.16 0.90 -5.99
CA GLY A 64 -4.86 1.12 -7.40
C GLY A 64 -4.03 2.38 -7.63
N GLU A 65 -4.33 3.48 -6.94
CA GLU A 65 -3.53 4.70 -6.98
C GLU A 65 -2.11 4.46 -6.46
N LEU A 66 -1.97 3.75 -5.33
CA LEU A 66 -0.67 3.36 -4.80
C LEU A 66 0.11 2.53 -5.83
N ASN A 67 -0.52 1.55 -6.45
CA ASN A 67 0.11 0.73 -7.48
C ASN A 67 0.58 1.57 -8.69
N ALA A 68 -0.22 2.54 -9.14
CA ALA A 68 0.13 3.42 -10.24
C ALA A 68 1.34 4.31 -9.89
N ILE A 69 1.38 4.86 -8.67
CA ILE A 69 2.51 5.64 -8.17
C ILE A 69 3.78 4.80 -8.15
N LEU A 70 3.74 3.61 -7.55
CA LEU A 70 4.91 2.73 -7.44
C LEU A 70 5.38 2.20 -8.79
N THR A 71 4.46 1.93 -9.71
CA THR A 71 4.79 1.52 -11.09
C THR A 71 5.54 2.63 -11.82
N ARG A 72 5.12 3.89 -11.64
CA ARG A 72 5.79 5.05 -12.24
C ARG A 72 7.22 5.27 -11.71
N LEU A 73 7.52 4.84 -10.49
CA LEU A 73 8.88 4.93 -9.93
C LEU A 73 9.83 3.88 -10.47
N ARG A 74 9.30 2.79 -11.01
CA ARG A 74 10.08 1.65 -11.52
C ARG A 74 10.31 1.70 -13.04
N GLY A 75 9.67 2.63 -13.74
CA GLY A 75 9.82 2.85 -15.19
C GLY A 75 10.74 4.03 -15.47
#